data_AF-V9LCD7-F1
#
_entry.id   AF-V9LCD7-F1
#
_cell.length_a   1.000
_cell.length_b   1.000
_cell.length_c   1.000
_cell.angle_alpha   90.00
_cell.angle_beta   90.00
_cell.angle_gamma   90.00
#
_symmetry.space_group_name_H-M   'P 1'
#
loop_
_entity.id
_entity.type
_entity.pdbx_description
1 polymer ?
#
loop_
_entity_poly.entity_id
_entity_poly.type
_entity_poly.pdbx_seq_one_letter_code
_entity_poly.pdbx_strand_id
1 'polypeptide(L)'
;MTVRSGRRRAARSLLLVYCLFSIYAAYVVLFRGSGAARGQRAAQRRDRHRGSTLPWQKLEARDLETEQKDEWNPWEEDDRAENARQQEAHLHGFQKHILQTRPKQVQIWGKAAIGLYLWHHILGGQLSPGDVAAQWRQGELNDGNLHFSFYTGPAVVPGHIPLDAESLVLVLNGREEGKIMFATQWLQYVQTLLQTHKLQHVAVVLLGNEQCNNQWIEPYLKKHGGP
;
A
#
# COMPACT_ATOMS: atom_id res chain seq x y z
N MET A 1 -53.75 -44.61 8.78
CA MET A 1 -53.24 -43.57 7.84
C MET A 1 -53.04 -42.23 8.58
N THR A 2 -51.98 -42.04 9.37
CA THR A 2 -51.82 -40.77 10.15
C THR A 2 -50.39 -40.20 10.19
N VAL A 3 -49.37 -40.97 9.79
CA VAL A 3 -47.96 -40.52 9.88
C VAL A 3 -47.58 -39.49 8.81
N ARG A 4 -48.31 -39.45 7.68
CA ARG A 4 -47.95 -38.66 6.49
C ARG A 4 -48.36 -37.18 6.57
N SER A 5 -49.17 -36.77 7.54
CA SER A 5 -49.62 -35.38 7.75
C SER A 5 -48.74 -34.60 8.74
N GLY A 6 -48.06 -35.29 9.66
CA GLY A 6 -47.14 -34.69 10.64
C GLY A 6 -45.84 -34.20 10.02
N ARG A 7 -45.19 -35.05 9.18
CA ARG A 7 -43.94 -34.67 8.48
C ARG A 7 -44.11 -33.49 7.52
N ARG A 8 -45.27 -33.36 6.87
CA ARG A 8 -45.57 -32.22 5.98
C ARG A 8 -45.77 -30.91 6.74
N ARG A 9 -46.36 -30.97 7.93
CA ARG A 9 -46.49 -29.80 8.82
C ARG A 9 -45.14 -29.40 9.40
N ALA A 10 -44.34 -30.36 9.87
CA ALA A 10 -42.98 -30.11 10.36
C ALA A 10 -42.06 -29.53 9.26
N ALA A 11 -42.13 -30.05 8.04
CA ALA A 11 -41.35 -29.52 6.92
C ALA A 11 -41.75 -28.08 6.54
N ARG A 12 -43.05 -27.76 6.58
CA ARG A 12 -43.53 -26.38 6.35
C ARG A 12 -43.08 -25.43 7.46
N SER A 13 -43.10 -25.89 8.72
CA SER A 13 -42.58 -25.12 9.85
C SER A 13 -41.07 -24.87 9.72
N LEU A 14 -40.28 -25.88 9.32
CA LEU A 14 -38.84 -25.72 9.10
C LEU A 14 -38.53 -24.76 7.94
N LEU A 15 -39.29 -24.84 6.83
CA LEU A 15 -39.16 -23.89 5.73
C LEU A 15 -39.51 -22.46 6.15
N LEU A 16 -40.55 -22.26 6.95
CA LEU A 16 -40.90 -20.96 7.50
C LEU A 16 -39.80 -20.39 8.39
N VAL A 17 -39.24 -21.20 9.29
CA VAL A 17 -38.11 -20.79 10.14
C VAL A 17 -36.88 -20.42 9.31
N TYR A 18 -36.57 -21.22 8.28
CA TYR A 18 -35.46 -20.94 7.38
C TYR A 18 -35.67 -19.63 6.62
N CYS A 19 -36.85 -19.40 6.04
CA CYS A 19 -37.18 -18.15 5.35
C CYS A 19 -37.09 -16.93 6.28
N LEU A 20 -37.61 -17.03 7.49
CA LEU A 20 -37.52 -15.95 8.49
C LEU A 20 -36.07 -15.66 8.87
N PHE A 21 -35.25 -16.69 9.04
CA PHE A 21 -33.82 -16.52 9.32
C PHE A 21 -33.07 -15.89 8.14
N SER A 22 -33.32 -16.32 6.91
CA SER A 22 -32.72 -15.73 5.71
C SER A 22 -33.11 -14.26 5.52
N ILE A 23 -34.39 -13.92 5.74
CA ILE A 23 -34.87 -12.53 5.68
C ILE A 23 -34.22 -11.70 6.79
N TYR A 24 -34.10 -12.24 8.01
CA TYR A 24 -33.45 -11.55 9.11
C TYR A 24 -31.95 -11.30 8.84
N ALA A 25 -31.24 -12.31 8.31
CA ALA A 25 -29.84 -12.16 7.92
C ALA A 25 -29.65 -11.10 6.82
N ALA A 26 -30.51 -11.12 5.79
CA ALA A 26 -30.51 -10.09 4.76
C ALA A 26 -30.80 -8.69 5.31
N TYR A 27 -31.74 -8.56 6.25
CA TYR A 27 -32.05 -7.30 6.93
C TYR A 27 -30.85 -6.77 7.74
N VAL A 28 -30.13 -7.63 8.47
CA VAL A 28 -28.94 -7.23 9.24
C VAL A 28 -27.84 -6.72 8.31
N VAL A 29 -27.60 -7.39 7.18
CA VAL A 29 -26.57 -6.97 6.21
C VAL A 29 -26.94 -5.65 5.53
N LEU A 30 -28.19 -5.52 5.07
CA LEU A 30 -28.63 -4.36 4.30
C LEU A 30 -28.93 -3.12 5.16
N PHE A 31 -29.46 -3.30 6.37
CA PHE A 31 -29.97 -2.19 7.18
C PHE A 31 -29.26 -1.99 8.53
N ARG A 32 -28.50 -2.96 9.07
CA ARG A 32 -27.67 -2.74 10.28
C ARG A 32 -26.19 -2.47 9.99
N GLY A 33 -25.72 -2.69 8.76
CA GLY A 33 -24.33 -2.43 8.35
C GLY A 33 -23.90 -0.95 8.40
N SER A 34 -24.84 -0.01 8.44
CA SER A 34 -24.54 1.43 8.38
C SER A 34 -24.41 2.13 9.73
N GLY A 35 -24.66 1.44 10.87
CA GLY A 35 -24.67 2.06 12.21
C GLY A 35 -23.63 1.56 13.21
N ALA A 36 -23.15 0.30 13.09
CA ALA A 36 -22.30 -0.32 14.12
C ALA A 36 -20.81 0.02 14.00
N ALA A 37 -20.33 0.46 12.83
CA ALA A 37 -18.90 0.79 12.62
C ALA A 37 -18.46 2.12 13.25
N ARG A 38 -19.40 2.94 13.76
CA ARG A 38 -19.10 4.28 14.31
C ARG A 38 -19.03 4.29 15.85
N GLY A 39 -19.49 3.25 16.54
CA GLY A 39 -19.53 3.18 18.02
C GLY A 39 -18.34 2.47 18.69
N GLN A 40 -17.65 1.56 18.01
CA GLN A 40 -16.55 0.78 18.63
C GLN A 40 -15.20 1.51 18.65
N ARG A 41 -15.03 2.62 17.93
CA ARG A 41 -13.78 3.43 17.97
C ARG A 41 -13.71 4.39 19.16
N ALA A 42 -14.81 4.66 19.86
CA ALA A 42 -14.83 5.61 20.97
C ALA A 42 -14.60 4.95 22.35
N ALA A 43 -14.92 3.66 22.52
CA ALA A 43 -14.82 2.97 23.81
C ALA A 43 -13.40 2.48 24.14
N GLN A 44 -12.54 2.23 23.15
CA GLN A 44 -11.19 1.69 23.37
C GLN A 44 -10.14 2.76 23.77
N ARG A 45 -10.53 4.05 23.81
CA ARG A 45 -9.63 5.18 24.11
C ARG A 45 -9.62 5.60 25.58
N ARG A 46 -10.42 4.98 26.46
CA ARG A 46 -10.53 5.37 27.88
C ARG A 46 -9.88 4.43 28.90
N ASP A 47 -9.53 3.20 28.55
CA ASP A 47 -9.03 2.21 29.53
C ASP A 47 -7.50 1.99 29.54
N ARG A 48 -6.71 2.90 28.94
CA ARG A 48 -5.24 2.80 28.94
C ARG A 48 -4.54 3.64 30.03
N HIS A 49 -5.28 4.10 31.03
CA HIS A 49 -4.73 4.79 32.20
C HIS A 49 -5.24 4.15 33.50
N ARG A 50 -4.84 2.90 33.76
CA ARG A 50 -4.74 2.41 35.13
C ARG A 50 -3.65 1.33 35.19
N GLY A 51 -2.64 1.62 36.00
CA GLY A 51 -1.34 0.96 35.96
C GLY A 51 -1.35 -0.53 36.33
N SER A 52 -0.28 -1.18 35.90
CA SER A 52 0.26 -2.38 36.54
C SER A 52 1.75 -2.16 36.82
N THR A 53 2.05 -1.94 38.08
CA THR A 53 3.35 -2.10 38.73
C THR A 53 3.77 -3.57 38.69
N LEU A 54 5.01 -3.87 38.28
CA LEU A 54 5.88 -5.01 38.67
C LEU A 54 7.23 -4.91 37.88
N PRO A 55 8.37 -5.50 38.34
CA PRO A 55 9.53 -4.72 38.79
C PRO A 55 10.86 -4.88 37.98
N TRP A 56 11.67 -3.81 38.04
CA TRP A 56 13.15 -3.73 38.12
C TRP A 56 14.08 -4.52 37.17
N GLN A 57 14.03 -4.28 35.86
CA GLN A 57 15.17 -4.64 34.98
C GLN A 57 15.33 -3.76 33.73
N LYS A 58 14.93 -2.48 33.80
CA LYS A 58 15.06 -1.52 32.68
C LYS A 58 15.32 -0.10 33.15
N LEU A 59 16.37 0.09 33.96
CA LEU A 59 16.86 1.42 34.29
C LEU A 59 18.13 1.78 33.50
N GLU A 60 19.03 0.85 33.22
CA GLU A 60 20.33 1.23 32.64
C GLU A 60 20.32 1.57 31.13
N ALA A 61 19.28 1.17 30.39
CA ALA A 61 19.21 1.45 28.94
C ALA A 61 18.36 2.68 28.58
N ARG A 62 17.60 3.23 29.53
CA ARG A 62 16.76 4.40 29.28
C ARG A 62 17.48 5.70 29.58
N ASP A 63 18.45 5.66 30.49
CA ASP A 63 19.17 6.85 30.92
C ASP A 63 20.22 7.32 29.88
N LEU A 64 20.75 6.40 29.05
CA LEU A 64 21.71 6.73 27.98
C LEU A 64 21.08 7.41 26.74
N GLU A 65 19.80 7.14 26.40
CA GLU A 65 19.12 7.82 25.27
C GLU A 65 18.51 9.17 25.69
N THR A 66 18.20 9.38 26.97
CA THR A 66 17.78 10.69 27.48
C THR A 66 18.95 11.65 27.66
N GLU A 67 20.16 11.19 27.97
CA GLU A 67 21.32 12.10 28.08
C GLU A 67 21.76 12.71 26.74
N GLN A 68 21.58 12.03 25.60
CA GLN A 68 21.89 12.60 24.28
C GLN A 68 20.83 13.57 23.74
N LYS A 69 19.63 13.59 24.32
CA LYS A 69 18.56 14.51 23.90
C LYS A 69 18.66 15.90 24.52
N ASP A 70 19.43 16.02 25.59
CA ASP A 70 19.69 17.27 26.30
C ASP A 70 21.07 17.86 25.96
N GLU A 71 21.83 17.24 25.05
CA GLU A 71 23.04 17.83 24.48
C GLU A 71 22.63 18.90 23.46
N TRP A 72 22.50 20.13 23.94
CA TRP A 72 22.20 21.30 23.12
C TRP A 72 23.24 21.42 22.00
N ASN A 73 22.83 21.22 20.74
CA ASN A 73 23.66 21.46 19.57
C ASN A 73 23.43 22.90 19.07
N PRO A 74 24.37 23.86 19.30
CA PRO A 74 24.27 25.24 18.83
C PRO A 74 24.07 25.36 17.31
N TRP A 75 24.48 24.34 16.57
CA TRP A 75 24.52 24.30 15.12
C TRP A 75 23.34 23.52 14.52
N GLU A 76 22.39 23.04 15.33
CA GLU A 76 21.27 22.24 14.80
C GLU A 76 20.45 23.01 13.75
N GLU A 77 20.27 24.32 13.96
CA GLU A 77 19.55 25.18 13.01
C GLU A 77 20.34 25.37 11.71
N ASP A 78 21.66 25.55 11.82
CA ASP A 78 22.56 25.68 10.68
C ASP A 78 22.69 24.36 9.90
N ASP A 79 22.81 23.22 10.60
CA ASP A 79 22.82 21.88 10.03
C ASP A 79 21.50 21.56 9.31
N ARG A 80 20.36 21.92 9.91
CA ARG A 80 19.03 21.76 9.27
C ARG A 80 18.91 22.65 8.03
N ALA A 81 19.37 23.89 8.11
CA ALA A 81 19.33 24.83 6.99
C ALA A 81 20.29 24.39 5.86
N GLU A 82 21.48 23.90 6.20
CA GLU A 82 22.45 23.40 5.23
C GLU A 82 21.96 22.10 4.58
N ASN A 83 21.43 21.15 5.36
CA ASN A 83 20.78 19.95 4.83
C ASN A 83 19.62 20.30 3.89
N ALA A 84 18.76 21.25 4.28
CA ALA A 84 17.66 21.71 3.44
C ALA A 84 18.19 22.33 2.13
N ARG A 85 19.22 23.19 2.19
CA ARG A 85 19.85 23.78 1.00
C ARG A 85 20.52 22.75 0.10
N GLN A 86 21.20 21.76 0.68
CA GLN A 86 21.80 20.65 -0.06
C GLN A 86 20.72 19.83 -0.75
N GLN A 87 19.61 19.56 -0.07
CA GLN A 87 18.47 18.82 -0.60
C GLN A 87 17.77 19.60 -1.73
N GLU A 88 17.54 20.90 -1.54
CA GLU A 88 17.02 21.82 -2.57
C GLU A 88 17.95 21.91 -3.78
N ALA A 89 19.26 22.04 -3.56
CA ALA A 89 20.25 22.10 -4.64
C ALA A 89 20.30 20.78 -5.44
N HIS A 90 20.19 19.64 -4.74
CA HIS A 90 20.14 18.33 -5.39
C HIS A 90 18.85 18.15 -6.20
N LEU A 91 17.70 18.59 -5.67
CA LEU A 91 16.43 18.61 -6.39
C LEU A 91 16.48 19.55 -7.61
N HIS A 92 17.06 20.74 -7.47
CA HIS A 92 17.24 21.69 -8.57
C HIS A 92 18.17 21.17 -9.66
N GLY A 93 19.27 20.51 -9.28
CA GLY A 93 20.20 19.87 -10.22
C GLY A 93 19.53 18.75 -11.01
N PHE A 94 18.75 17.91 -10.33
CA PHE A 94 17.94 16.87 -10.93
C PHE A 94 16.89 17.43 -11.91
N GLN A 95 16.16 18.47 -11.49
CA GLN A 95 15.15 19.12 -12.32
C GLN A 95 15.77 19.74 -13.59
N LYS A 96 16.92 20.42 -13.47
CA LYS A 96 17.65 20.98 -14.61
C LYS A 96 18.10 19.90 -15.59
N HIS A 97 18.58 18.76 -15.08
CA HIS A 97 19.00 17.64 -15.92
C HIS A 97 17.81 16.97 -16.63
N ILE A 98 16.65 16.84 -15.99
CA ILE A 98 15.43 16.32 -16.62
C ILE A 98 15.00 17.21 -17.80
N LEU A 99 14.91 18.52 -17.57
CA LEU A 99 14.45 19.51 -18.54
C LEU A 99 15.36 19.64 -19.79
N GLN A 100 16.61 19.17 -19.71
CA GLN A 100 17.56 19.20 -20.83
C GLN A 100 17.57 17.91 -21.66
N THR A 101 16.96 16.81 -21.17
CA THR A 101 16.97 15.51 -21.85
C THR A 101 15.72 15.27 -22.69
N ARG A 102 15.79 14.39 -23.70
CA ARG A 102 14.62 13.97 -24.50
C ARG A 102 13.47 13.50 -23.59
N PRO A 103 12.21 13.66 -24.01
CA PRO A 103 11.07 13.23 -23.22
C PRO A 103 11.20 11.73 -22.89
N LYS A 104 11.22 11.39 -21.59
CA LYS A 104 11.33 10.02 -21.11
C LYS A 104 9.95 9.53 -20.68
N GLN A 105 9.56 8.38 -21.20
CA GLN A 105 8.35 7.71 -20.78
C GLN A 105 8.66 6.87 -19.54
N VAL A 106 7.85 7.04 -18.50
CA VAL A 106 7.96 6.30 -17.25
C VAL A 106 6.60 5.69 -16.95
N GLN A 107 6.55 4.38 -16.90
CA GLN A 107 5.33 3.67 -16.54
C GLN A 107 5.35 3.38 -15.04
N ILE A 108 4.20 3.52 -14.38
CA ILE A 108 4.04 3.22 -12.95
C ILE A 108 2.98 2.14 -12.83
N TRP A 109 3.32 1.01 -12.21
CA TRP A 109 2.38 -0.09 -12.00
C TRP A 109 2.14 -0.29 -10.51
N GLY A 110 0.87 -0.26 -10.08
CA GLY A 110 0.55 -0.38 -8.67
C GLY A 110 -0.87 -0.85 -8.40
N LYS A 111 -0.99 -2.00 -7.72
CA LYS A 111 -2.25 -2.47 -7.11
C LYS A 111 -2.43 -2.03 -5.66
N ALA A 112 -1.36 -1.58 -5.03
CA ALA A 112 -1.37 -1.19 -3.63
C ALA A 112 -2.00 0.20 -3.45
N ALA A 113 -2.68 0.41 -2.33
CA ALA A 113 -3.24 1.72 -1.98
C ALA A 113 -2.18 2.84 -1.93
N ILE A 114 -0.93 2.49 -1.60
CA ILE A 114 0.19 3.43 -1.66
C ILE A 114 0.50 3.91 -3.09
N GLY A 115 0.19 3.12 -4.12
CA GLY A 115 0.32 3.54 -5.52
C GLY A 115 -0.69 4.61 -5.88
N LEU A 116 -1.93 4.50 -5.40
CA LEU A 116 -2.93 5.56 -5.51
C LEU A 116 -2.48 6.82 -4.77
N TYR A 117 -1.88 6.68 -3.59
CA TYR A 117 -1.36 7.82 -2.83
C TYR A 117 -0.22 8.52 -3.57
N LEU A 118 0.75 7.75 -4.07
CA LEU A 118 1.84 8.25 -4.92
C LEU A 118 1.29 9.04 -6.11
N TRP A 119 0.31 8.49 -6.81
CA TRP A 119 -0.27 9.14 -7.99
C TRP A 119 -1.03 10.43 -7.66
N HIS A 120 -2.00 10.38 -6.75
CA HIS A 120 -2.88 11.53 -6.51
C HIS A 120 -2.25 12.62 -5.65
N HIS A 121 -1.47 12.24 -4.63
CA HIS A 121 -1.01 13.19 -3.61
C HIS A 121 0.43 13.63 -3.79
N ILE A 122 1.29 12.78 -4.36
CA ILE A 122 2.69 13.13 -4.61
C ILE A 122 2.82 13.69 -6.02
N LEU A 123 2.31 12.99 -7.03
CA LEU A 123 2.40 13.42 -8.43
C LEU A 123 1.25 14.34 -8.88
N GLY A 124 0.13 14.37 -8.15
CA GLY A 124 -1.03 15.20 -8.53
C GLY A 124 -1.78 14.69 -9.76
N GLY A 125 -1.57 13.44 -10.16
CA GLY A 125 -2.18 12.85 -11.34
C GLY A 125 -3.66 12.50 -11.15
N GLN A 126 -4.43 12.57 -12.24
CA GLN A 126 -5.82 12.13 -12.29
C GLN A 126 -5.93 10.74 -12.91
N LEU A 127 -7.03 10.04 -12.67
CA LEU A 127 -7.27 8.69 -13.17
C LEU A 127 -8.52 8.65 -14.06
N SER A 128 -8.39 7.97 -15.19
CA SER A 128 -9.45 7.69 -16.16
C SER A 128 -9.52 6.18 -16.42
N PRO A 129 -10.69 5.53 -16.29
CA PRO A 129 -11.93 6.09 -15.76
C PRO A 129 -11.83 6.44 -14.26
N GLY A 130 -12.68 7.38 -13.82
CA GLY A 130 -12.82 7.72 -12.40
C GLY A 130 -13.55 6.65 -11.58
N ASP A 131 -14.19 5.69 -12.25
CA ASP A 131 -14.92 4.60 -11.60
C ASP A 131 -13.97 3.64 -10.87
N VAL A 132 -14.21 3.47 -9.57
CA VAL A 132 -13.44 2.57 -8.70
C VAL A 132 -13.70 1.10 -9.03
N ALA A 133 -14.84 0.77 -9.63
CA ALA A 133 -15.19 -0.60 -10.02
C ALA A 133 -14.61 -1.03 -11.38
N ALA A 134 -13.95 -0.11 -12.10
CA ALA A 134 -13.31 -0.43 -13.38
C ALA A 134 -12.24 -1.52 -13.21
N GLN A 135 -12.12 -2.39 -14.22
CA GLN A 135 -11.11 -3.47 -14.24
C GLN A 135 -9.69 -2.94 -14.08
N TRP A 136 -9.43 -1.77 -14.65
CA TRP A 136 -8.21 -1.01 -14.49
C TRP A 136 -8.50 0.46 -14.77
N ARG A 137 -7.64 1.32 -14.24
CA ARG A 137 -7.67 2.76 -14.37
C ARG A 137 -6.28 3.21 -14.76
N GLN A 138 -6.24 4.16 -15.69
CA GLN A 138 -5.01 4.75 -16.22
C GLN A 138 -4.94 6.21 -15.83
N GLY A 139 -3.75 6.68 -15.45
CA GLY A 139 -3.47 8.08 -15.29
C GLY A 139 -2.33 8.49 -16.21
N GLU A 140 -2.44 9.66 -16.80
CA GLU A 140 -1.37 10.27 -17.59
C GLU A 140 -1.02 11.61 -16.97
N LEU A 141 0.27 11.88 -16.83
CA LEU A 141 0.78 13.13 -16.29
C LEU A 141 2.07 13.49 -17.02
N ASN A 142 2.13 14.73 -17.48
CA ASN A 142 3.33 15.32 -18.04
C ASN A 142 3.92 16.30 -17.04
N ASP A 143 5.17 16.05 -16.64
CA ASP A 143 5.93 16.97 -15.79
C ASP A 143 7.30 17.23 -16.43
N GLY A 144 7.47 18.44 -16.97
CA GLY A 144 8.64 18.80 -17.78
C GLY A 144 8.83 17.85 -18.96
N ASN A 145 9.94 17.11 -18.96
CA ASN A 145 10.28 16.12 -20.00
C ASN A 145 9.95 14.68 -19.57
N LEU A 146 9.16 14.48 -18.52
CA LEU A 146 8.73 13.14 -18.10
C LEU A 146 7.26 12.95 -18.44
N HIS A 147 6.97 11.87 -19.16
CA HIS A 147 5.62 11.40 -19.40
C HIS A 147 5.36 10.20 -18.50
N PHE A 148 4.50 10.38 -17.50
CA PHE A 148 4.13 9.33 -16.57
C PHE A 148 2.81 8.68 -16.98
N SER A 149 2.81 7.36 -17.09
CA SER A 149 1.61 6.55 -17.31
C SER A 149 1.42 5.61 -16.13
N PHE A 150 0.37 5.82 -15.33
CA PHE A 150 0.09 5.04 -14.14
C PHE A 150 -1.08 4.08 -14.34
N TYR A 151 -0.89 2.83 -13.93
CA TYR A 151 -1.88 1.77 -14.08
C TYR A 151 -2.21 1.12 -12.74
N THR A 152 -3.51 1.07 -12.42
CA THR A 152 -4.03 0.49 -11.18
C THR A 152 -5.37 -0.21 -11.38
N GLY A 153 -5.69 -1.19 -10.53
CA GLY A 153 -6.98 -1.90 -10.54
C GLY A 153 -6.86 -3.43 -10.55
N PRO A 154 -7.99 -4.17 -10.48
CA PRO A 154 -8.00 -5.63 -10.39
C PRO A 154 -7.29 -6.37 -11.53
N ALA A 155 -7.40 -5.88 -12.77
CA ALA A 155 -6.83 -6.48 -13.97
C ALA A 155 -5.35 -6.13 -14.19
N VAL A 156 -4.76 -5.28 -13.34
CA VAL A 156 -3.32 -4.95 -13.35
C VAL A 156 -2.55 -6.16 -12.82
N VAL A 157 -2.25 -7.12 -13.69
CA VAL A 157 -1.47 -8.33 -13.37
C VAL A 157 -0.28 -8.43 -14.32
N PRO A 158 0.78 -9.18 -13.96
CA PRO A 158 1.91 -9.43 -14.84
C PRO A 158 1.46 -9.91 -16.23
N GLY A 159 2.06 -9.35 -17.29
CA GLY A 159 1.80 -9.74 -18.68
C GLY A 159 0.52 -9.20 -19.33
N HIS A 160 -0.38 -8.55 -18.58
CA HIS A 160 -1.65 -8.04 -19.14
C HIS A 160 -1.60 -6.56 -19.52
N ILE A 161 -0.64 -5.81 -18.99
CA ILE A 161 -0.50 -4.38 -19.25
C ILE A 161 0.52 -4.21 -20.38
N PRO A 162 0.20 -3.46 -21.44
CA PRO A 162 1.17 -3.14 -22.48
C PRO A 162 2.32 -2.34 -21.85
N LEU A 163 3.55 -2.76 -22.14
CA LEU A 163 4.75 -2.02 -21.77
C LEU A 163 5.10 -1.07 -22.92
N ASP A 164 4.90 0.22 -22.69
CA ASP A 164 5.15 1.31 -23.64
C ASP A 164 6.34 2.20 -23.24
N ALA A 165 7.03 1.88 -22.13
CA ALA A 165 8.14 2.67 -21.59
C ALA A 165 9.41 1.84 -21.36
N GLU A 166 10.57 2.50 -21.44
CA GLU A 166 11.87 1.91 -21.09
C GLU A 166 12.12 1.89 -19.57
N SER A 167 11.41 2.75 -18.84
CA SER A 167 11.54 2.96 -17.39
C SER A 167 10.25 2.60 -16.67
N LEU A 168 10.36 1.79 -15.62
CA LEU A 168 9.23 1.30 -14.82
C LEU A 168 9.40 1.63 -13.34
N VAL A 169 8.34 2.13 -12.71
CA VAL A 169 8.22 2.22 -11.25
C VAL A 169 7.19 1.20 -10.78
N LEU A 170 7.65 0.21 -10.04
CA LEU A 170 6.81 -0.85 -9.50
C LEU A 170 6.42 -0.54 -8.05
N VAL A 171 5.13 -0.42 -7.78
CA VAL A 171 4.61 -0.12 -6.45
C VAL A 171 4.07 -1.38 -5.79
N LEU A 172 4.78 -1.84 -4.76
CA LEU A 172 4.56 -3.12 -4.08
C LEU A 172 4.04 -2.95 -2.66
N ASN A 173 3.30 -3.96 -2.20
CA ASN A 173 2.86 -4.08 -0.82
C ASN A 173 3.40 -5.39 -0.25
N GLY A 174 4.30 -5.28 0.73
CA GLY A 174 4.89 -6.40 1.46
C GLY A 174 4.51 -6.42 2.94
N ARG A 175 3.40 -5.75 3.31
CA ARG A 175 2.96 -5.66 4.72
C ARG A 175 2.62 -7.02 5.33
N GLU A 176 2.08 -7.93 4.53
CA GLU A 176 1.57 -9.24 4.94
C GLU A 176 2.02 -10.34 3.97
N GLU A 177 2.14 -11.58 4.45
CA GLU A 177 2.64 -12.73 3.68
C GLU A 177 1.90 -12.95 2.36
N GLY A 178 0.56 -12.88 2.38
CA GLY A 178 -0.25 -13.02 1.17
C GLY A 178 0.00 -11.91 0.14
N LYS A 179 0.45 -10.72 0.57
CA LYS A 179 0.82 -9.61 -0.33
C LYS A 179 2.25 -9.75 -0.84
N ILE A 180 3.15 -10.31 -0.03
CA ILE A 180 4.53 -10.65 -0.43
C ILE A 180 4.50 -11.62 -1.62
N MET A 181 3.69 -12.68 -1.56
CA MET A 181 3.54 -13.65 -2.66
C MET A 181 3.12 -12.99 -3.99
N PHE A 182 2.26 -11.98 -3.94
CA PHE A 182 1.88 -11.24 -5.13
C PHE A 182 2.99 -10.27 -5.60
N ALA A 183 3.69 -9.65 -4.66
CA ALA A 183 4.81 -8.75 -4.96
C ALA A 183 5.98 -9.48 -5.62
N THR A 184 6.30 -10.69 -5.18
CA THR A 184 7.38 -11.50 -5.77
C THR A 184 7.06 -11.93 -7.21
N GLN A 185 5.81 -12.23 -7.54
CA GLN A 185 5.40 -12.49 -8.93
C GLN A 185 5.67 -11.30 -9.85
N TRP A 186 5.43 -10.07 -9.38
CA TRP A 186 5.77 -8.87 -10.14
C TRP A 186 7.28 -8.69 -10.31
N LEU A 187 8.05 -8.91 -9.25
CA LEU A 187 9.51 -8.80 -9.30
C LEU A 187 10.10 -9.81 -10.30
N GLN A 188 9.63 -11.05 -10.31
CA GLN A 188 10.05 -12.08 -11.27
C GLN A 188 9.69 -11.71 -12.71
N TYR A 189 8.47 -11.17 -12.92
CA TYR A 189 8.06 -10.71 -14.24
C TYR A 189 8.92 -9.56 -14.75
N VAL A 190 9.17 -8.55 -13.91
CA VAL A 190 10.02 -7.40 -14.25
C VAL A 190 11.47 -7.82 -14.48
N GLN A 191 11.99 -8.78 -13.72
CA GLN A 191 13.31 -9.36 -13.96
C GLN A 191 13.40 -10.00 -15.35
N THR A 192 12.36 -10.69 -15.79
CA THR A 192 12.31 -11.25 -17.16
C THR A 192 12.29 -10.14 -18.22
N LEU A 193 11.58 -9.03 -17.97
CA LEU A 193 11.57 -7.87 -18.86
C LEU A 193 12.94 -7.18 -18.95
N LEU A 194 13.68 -7.10 -17.85
CA LEU A 194 15.06 -6.62 -17.83
C LEU A 194 16.00 -7.54 -18.62
N GLN A 195 15.92 -8.86 -18.39
CA GLN A 195 16.75 -9.84 -19.09
C GLN A 195 16.48 -9.87 -20.60
N THR A 196 15.22 -9.67 -21.01
CA THR A 196 14.83 -9.58 -22.42
C THR A 196 15.05 -8.19 -23.02
N HIS A 197 15.69 -7.27 -22.29
CA HIS A 197 15.99 -5.89 -22.70
C HIS A 197 14.75 -5.08 -23.13
N LYS A 198 13.56 -5.48 -22.66
CA LYS A 198 12.31 -4.73 -22.86
C LYS A 198 12.22 -3.55 -21.89
N LEU A 199 12.85 -3.67 -20.72
CA LEU A 199 13.03 -2.61 -19.74
C LEU A 199 14.52 -2.30 -19.59
N GLN A 200 14.85 -1.04 -19.36
CA GLN A 200 16.22 -0.59 -19.06
C GLN A 200 16.38 -0.17 -17.61
N HIS A 201 15.34 0.48 -17.05
CA HIS A 201 15.41 1.06 -15.72
C HIS A 201 14.18 0.67 -14.89
N VAL A 202 14.43 0.23 -13.67
CA VAL A 202 13.37 -0.17 -12.74
C VAL A 202 13.64 0.47 -11.39
N ALA A 203 12.61 1.08 -10.82
CA ALA A 203 12.56 1.50 -9.43
C ALA A 203 11.42 0.76 -8.71
N VAL A 204 11.62 0.46 -7.43
CA VAL A 204 10.61 -0.20 -6.60
C VAL A 204 10.23 0.70 -5.44
N VAL A 205 8.93 0.96 -5.30
CA VAL A 205 8.35 1.62 -4.13
C VAL A 205 7.66 0.55 -3.30
N LEU A 206 8.22 0.22 -2.15
CA LEU A 206 7.73 -0.85 -1.29
C LEU A 206 7.05 -0.29 -0.03
N LEU A 207 5.79 -0.66 0.19
CA LEU A 207 5.19 -0.63 1.52
C LEU A 207 5.62 -1.88 2.29
N GLY A 208 6.62 -1.73 3.16
CA GLY A 208 7.17 -2.83 3.96
C GLY A 208 6.31 -3.21 5.16
N ASN A 209 6.65 -4.34 5.76
CA ASN A 209 6.13 -4.82 7.02
C ASN A 209 6.65 -3.95 8.19
N GLU A 210 5.77 -3.60 9.14
CA GLU A 210 6.11 -2.72 10.27
C GLU A 210 7.00 -3.36 11.35
N GLN A 211 7.16 -4.69 11.32
CA GLN A 211 8.11 -5.42 12.17
C GLN A 211 9.50 -5.50 11.52
N CYS A 212 9.72 -4.79 10.40
CA CYS A 212 10.96 -4.78 9.62
C CYS A 212 11.37 -6.13 9.01
N ASN A 213 10.43 -7.08 8.90
CA ASN A 213 10.65 -8.37 8.26
C ASN A 213 10.50 -8.26 6.73
N ASN A 214 11.45 -7.58 6.08
CA ASN A 214 11.40 -7.27 4.65
C ASN A 214 12.52 -7.95 3.83
N GLN A 215 13.24 -8.91 4.41
CA GLN A 215 14.41 -9.56 3.76
C GLN A 215 14.04 -10.29 2.46
N TRP A 216 12.77 -10.64 2.27
CA TRP A 216 12.26 -11.30 1.06
C TRP A 216 12.52 -10.51 -0.24
N ILE A 217 12.71 -9.18 -0.17
CA ILE A 217 13.02 -8.35 -1.36
C ILE A 217 14.51 -8.36 -1.70
N GLU A 218 15.39 -8.70 -0.76
CA GLU A 218 16.84 -8.59 -0.93
C GLU A 218 17.37 -9.24 -2.20
N PRO A 219 16.96 -10.47 -2.60
CA PRO A 219 17.45 -11.13 -3.81
C PRO A 219 17.19 -10.36 -5.11
N TYR A 220 16.25 -9.40 -5.09
CA TYR A 220 15.88 -8.60 -6.25
C TYR A 220 16.59 -7.23 -6.29
N LEU A 221 17.40 -6.90 -5.27
CA LEU A 221 18.13 -5.63 -5.20
C LEU A 221 19.56 -5.80 -5.71
N LYS A 222 20.04 -4.83 -6.50
CA LYS A 222 21.42 -4.79 -7.03
C LYS A 222 22.51 -5.04 -5.98
N LYS A 223 22.34 -4.49 -4.77
CA LYS A 223 23.30 -4.66 -3.67
C LYS A 223 23.50 -6.13 -3.25
N HIS A 224 22.50 -6.98 -3.47
CA HIS A 224 22.54 -8.40 -3.12
C HIS A 224 22.63 -9.31 -4.37
N GLY A 225 23.07 -8.77 -5.52
CA GLY A 225 23.20 -9.53 -6.76
C GLY A 225 21.92 -9.63 -7.60
N GLY A 226 20.88 -8.86 -7.26
CA GLY A 226 19.70 -8.68 -8.10
C GLY A 226 19.98 -7.83 -9.36
N PRO A 227 19.03 -7.83 -10.32
CA PRO A 227 19.16 -7.13 -11.60
C PRO A 227 19.16 -5.60 -11.48
#